data_AF-A0A2V9P4K6-F1
#
_entry.id   AF-A0A2V9P4K6-F1
#
_cell.length_a   1.000
_cell.length_b   1.000
_cell.length_c   1.000
_cell.angle_alpha   90.00
_cell.angle_beta   90.00
_cell.angle_gamma   90.00
#
_symmetry.space_group_name_H-M   'P 1'
#
loop_
_entity.id
_entity.type
_entity.pdbx_description
1 polymer ?
#
loop_
_entity_poly.entity_id
_entity_poly.type
_entity_poly.pdbx_seq_one_letter_code
_entity_poly.pdbx_strand_id
1 'polypeptide(L)'
;MKLAIGTLFLASMLSQFAHAQTNSSAAPVGAEAFAAAPAAVPEPSKADGYTVFNATPAQEAALRAQIRLIHRNVLPLRIFLVPHWKYLAAARDFHLHIPTGYGSVMFTHLPSRTVFIDNDHYWGEDWLGYWIAHELGHLASNSTKEEDAEKLAREYRKRPKDAGKPDAH
;
A
#
# COMPACT_ATOMS: atom_id res chain seq x y z
N MET A 1 63.07 1.32 8.73
CA MET A 1 63.20 1.13 7.25
C MET A 1 62.04 0.22 6.84
N LYS A 2 61.22 0.50 5.80
CA LYS A 2 61.47 0.19 4.36
C LYS A 2 62.04 -1.23 4.15
N LEU A 3 61.53 -2.11 3.29
CA LEU A 3 60.69 -1.95 2.08
C LEU A 3 59.44 -2.87 2.05
N ALA A 4 58.62 -2.73 1.00
CA ALA A 4 57.61 -3.70 0.54
C ALA A 4 57.86 -4.14 -0.92
N ILE A 5 57.44 -5.37 -1.28
CA ILE A 5 57.49 -6.16 -2.54
C ILE A 5 56.39 -7.27 -2.40
N GLY A 6 55.76 -7.92 -3.39
CA GLY A 6 55.90 -7.98 -4.86
C GLY A 6 56.13 -9.45 -5.35
N THR A 7 55.67 -9.94 -6.52
CA THR A 7 54.86 -9.34 -7.60
C THR A 7 54.19 -10.42 -8.50
N LEU A 8 52.87 -10.63 -8.33
CA LEU A 8 51.82 -10.66 -9.39
C LEU A 8 51.73 -11.80 -10.48
N PHE A 9 50.51 -11.99 -11.01
CA PHE A 9 50.06 -12.84 -12.16
C PHE A 9 50.10 -14.37 -11.97
N LEU A 10 49.24 -15.20 -12.61
CA LEU A 10 48.59 -15.15 -13.96
C LEU A 10 47.18 -15.83 -13.92
N ALA A 11 46.09 -15.24 -14.44
CA ALA A 11 45.38 -15.50 -15.73
C ALA A 11 45.06 -16.98 -16.09
N SER A 12 43.93 -17.40 -16.71
CA SER A 12 42.80 -16.73 -17.42
C SER A 12 41.47 -17.52 -17.22
N MET A 13 40.29 -17.09 -17.67
CA MET A 13 39.75 -17.27 -19.04
C MET A 13 38.47 -16.44 -19.32
N LEU A 14 38.12 -16.27 -20.60
CA LEU A 14 37.05 -15.39 -21.11
C LEU A 14 35.87 -16.16 -21.75
N SER A 15 34.67 -15.60 -21.66
CA SER A 15 33.71 -15.42 -22.78
C SER A 15 32.62 -14.43 -22.34
N GLN A 16 32.57 -13.19 -22.82
CA GLN A 16 32.22 -12.72 -24.17
C GLN A 16 30.73 -12.84 -24.53
N PHE A 17 30.04 -11.69 -24.52
CA PHE A 17 29.05 -11.29 -25.53
C PHE A 17 29.26 -9.80 -25.86
N ALA A 18 29.03 -9.42 -27.11
CA ALA A 18 29.26 -8.08 -27.66
C ALA A 18 28.11 -7.11 -27.27
N HIS A 19 28.25 -5.77 -27.19
CA HIS A 19 28.72 -4.78 -28.18
C HIS A 19 27.89 -4.83 -29.49
N ALA A 20 27.23 -3.78 -29.99
CA ALA A 20 27.13 -2.36 -29.57
C ALA A 20 25.64 -1.89 -29.69
N GLN A 21 25.26 -0.62 -29.47
CA GLN A 21 25.59 0.54 -30.32
C GLN A 21 25.86 1.82 -29.53
N THR A 22 26.49 2.79 -30.21
CA THR A 22 26.99 4.05 -29.67
C THR A 22 26.01 5.21 -29.82
N ASN A 23 26.11 6.19 -28.92
CA ASN A 23 26.24 7.58 -29.34
C ASN A 23 27.05 8.36 -28.29
N SER A 24 28.10 9.05 -28.73
CA SER A 24 29.05 9.73 -27.86
C SER A 24 28.74 11.21 -27.71
N SER A 25 28.87 11.73 -26.49
CA SER A 25 29.26 13.13 -26.23
C SER A 25 29.92 13.20 -24.86
N ALA A 26 30.89 14.11 -24.72
CA ALA A 26 31.82 14.11 -23.59
C ALA A 26 31.25 14.77 -22.32
N ALA A 27 31.74 14.32 -21.16
CA ALA A 27 31.61 15.07 -19.92
C ALA A 27 32.47 16.35 -19.97
N PRO A 28 32.11 17.35 -19.16
CA PRO A 28 33.03 17.75 -18.10
C PRO A 28 32.40 17.60 -16.70
N VAL A 29 33.24 17.48 -15.69
CA VAL A 29 32.82 17.38 -14.28
C VAL A 29 32.36 18.76 -13.79
N GLY A 30 31.13 18.83 -13.29
CA GLY A 30 30.53 19.99 -12.62
C GLY A 30 29.83 19.56 -11.33
N ALA A 31 29.58 20.51 -10.43
CA ALA A 31 29.10 20.22 -9.08
C ALA A 31 27.58 19.93 -9.00
N GLU A 32 27.18 19.36 -7.85
CA GLU A 32 25.80 19.19 -7.35
C GLU A 32 24.86 18.25 -8.10
N ALA A 33 24.66 17.04 -7.54
CA ALA A 33 23.60 16.12 -7.94
C ALA A 33 23.16 15.16 -6.79
N PHE A 34 22.69 15.70 -5.66
CA PHE A 34 21.86 14.93 -4.70
C PHE A 34 20.44 14.74 -5.29
N ALA A 35 20.37 14.05 -6.43
CA ALA A 35 19.19 13.95 -7.29
C ALA A 35 18.99 12.53 -7.85
N ALA A 36 19.13 11.52 -6.98
CA ALA A 36 18.57 10.20 -7.25
C ALA A 36 17.03 10.34 -7.23
N ALA A 37 16.43 10.58 -8.40
CA ALA A 37 15.00 10.80 -8.53
C ALA A 37 14.22 9.59 -7.96
N PRO A 38 13.20 9.80 -7.12
CA PRO A 38 12.32 8.71 -6.72
C PRO A 38 11.65 8.15 -7.98
N ALA A 39 11.53 6.83 -8.07
CA ALA A 39 10.72 6.20 -9.11
C ALA A 39 9.31 6.81 -9.07
N ALA A 40 8.77 7.15 -10.24
CA ALA A 40 7.53 7.92 -10.35
C ALA A 40 6.41 7.27 -9.54
N VAL A 41 5.94 7.96 -8.49
CA VAL A 41 4.76 7.53 -7.73
C VAL A 41 3.59 7.52 -8.72
N PRO A 42 2.87 6.40 -8.89
CA PRO A 42 1.77 6.35 -9.84
C PRO A 42 0.71 7.39 -9.45
N GLU A 43 0.33 8.23 -10.41
CA GLU A 43 -0.76 9.21 -10.26
C GLU A 43 -2.02 8.47 -9.82
N PRO A 44 -2.59 8.78 -8.64
CA PRO A 44 -3.61 7.94 -8.03
C PRO A 44 -4.94 8.11 -8.76
N SER A 45 -5.60 7.02 -9.15
CA SER A 45 -6.78 7.13 -10.00
C SER A 45 -7.93 7.84 -9.26
N LYS A 46 -8.45 8.91 -9.85
CA LYS A 46 -9.38 9.84 -9.18
C LYS A 46 -10.85 9.46 -9.33
N ALA A 47 -11.12 8.23 -9.81
CA ALA A 47 -12.39 7.83 -10.42
C ALA A 47 -13.58 7.73 -9.46
N ASP A 48 -13.35 7.41 -8.18
CA ASP A 48 -14.42 7.12 -7.20
C ASP A 48 -14.57 8.19 -6.10
N GLY A 49 -14.04 9.41 -6.31
CA GLY A 49 -14.10 10.49 -5.30
C GLY A 49 -13.16 10.33 -4.10
N TYR A 50 -12.35 9.27 -4.06
CA TYR A 50 -11.29 9.05 -3.09
C TYR A 50 -9.99 8.58 -3.75
N THR A 51 -8.89 8.78 -3.03
CA THR A 51 -7.52 8.57 -3.53
C THR A 51 -6.89 7.33 -2.90
N VAL A 52 -6.27 6.45 -3.70
CA VAL A 52 -5.50 5.30 -3.20
C VAL A 52 -4.01 5.55 -3.47
N PHE A 53 -3.15 5.29 -2.49
CA PHE A 53 -1.71 5.51 -2.57
C PHE A 53 -0.91 4.22 -2.35
N ASN A 54 0.21 4.11 -3.06
CA ASN A 54 1.20 3.01 -3.02
C ASN A 54 0.65 1.60 -3.32
N ALA A 55 -0.57 1.47 -3.82
CA ALA A 55 -1.12 0.20 -4.26
C ALA A 55 -0.50 -0.25 -5.58
N THR A 56 -0.39 -1.56 -5.79
CA THR A 56 -0.31 -2.10 -7.15
C THR A 56 -1.66 -1.90 -7.87
N PRO A 57 -1.71 -1.86 -9.22
CA PRO A 57 -2.97 -1.71 -9.95
C PRO A 57 -4.01 -2.78 -9.63
N ALA A 58 -3.58 -4.00 -9.31
CA ALA A 58 -4.45 -5.10 -8.88
C ALA A 58 -5.06 -4.84 -7.49
N GLN A 59 -4.26 -4.42 -6.51
CA GLN A 59 -4.75 -4.05 -5.18
C GLN A 59 -5.69 -2.84 -5.23
N GLU A 60 -5.40 -1.83 -6.06
CA GLU A 60 -6.29 -0.68 -6.23
C GLU A 60 -7.62 -1.10 -6.87
N ALA A 61 -7.60 -1.95 -7.90
CA ALA A 61 -8.81 -2.47 -8.54
C ALA A 61 -9.66 -3.30 -7.56
N ALA A 62 -9.05 -4.22 -6.80
CA ALA A 62 -9.73 -5.04 -5.80
C ALA A 62 -10.34 -4.17 -4.68
N LEU A 63 -9.57 -3.21 -4.16
CA LEU A 63 -10.02 -2.26 -3.13
C LEU A 63 -11.22 -1.43 -3.62
N ARG A 64 -11.18 -0.94 -4.86
CA ARG A 64 -12.30 -0.21 -5.48
C ARG A 64 -13.51 -1.11 -5.68
N ALA A 65 -13.34 -2.35 -6.11
CA ALA A 65 -14.42 -3.32 -6.25
C ALA A 65 -15.09 -3.61 -4.90
N GLN A 66 -14.31 -3.94 -3.86
CA GLN A 66 -14.81 -4.19 -2.50
C GLN A 66 -15.58 -2.99 -1.95
N ILE A 67 -15.03 -1.77 -2.02
CA ILE A 67 -15.71 -0.56 -1.53
C ILE A 67 -17.04 -0.31 -2.27
N ARG A 68 -17.08 -0.49 -3.59
CA ARG A 68 -18.31 -0.35 -4.41
C ARG A 68 -19.39 -1.40 -4.08
N LEU A 69 -19.00 -2.59 -3.65
CA LEU A 69 -19.90 -3.68 -3.20
C LEU A 69 -20.41 -3.47 -1.76
N ILE A 70 -19.54 -2.98 -0.88
CA ILE A 70 -19.77 -2.83 0.57
C ILE A 70 -20.63 -1.59 0.85
N HIS A 71 -20.18 -0.39 0.41
CA HIS A 71 -20.94 0.85 0.64
C HIS A 71 -20.57 1.99 -0.32
N ARG A 72 -21.47 2.31 -1.27
CA ARG A 72 -21.25 3.42 -2.23
C ARG A 72 -21.27 4.82 -1.59
N ASN A 73 -22.00 4.99 -0.49
CA ASN A 73 -22.29 6.32 0.09
C ASN A 73 -21.42 6.67 1.30
N VAL A 74 -20.55 5.76 1.75
CA VAL A 74 -19.56 6.02 2.80
C VAL A 74 -18.21 5.71 2.19
N LEU A 75 -17.42 6.75 1.96
CA LEU A 75 -16.10 6.64 1.37
C LEU A 75 -15.06 7.27 2.31
N PRO A 76 -13.82 6.73 2.37
CA PRO A 76 -12.68 7.48 2.88
C PRO A 76 -12.38 8.64 1.93
N LEU A 77 -11.51 9.57 2.34
CA LEU A 77 -10.92 10.55 1.42
C LEU A 77 -9.63 10.00 0.79
N ARG A 78 -8.88 9.20 1.56
CA ARG A 78 -7.57 8.64 1.21
C ARG A 78 -7.44 7.23 1.77
N ILE A 79 -6.75 6.37 1.03
CA ILE A 79 -6.34 5.04 1.48
C ILE A 79 -4.84 4.89 1.18
N PHE A 80 -4.05 4.51 2.18
CA PHE A 80 -2.62 4.27 2.03
C PHE A 80 -2.32 2.79 2.27
N LEU A 81 -1.76 2.12 1.27
CA LEU A 81 -1.05 0.86 1.48
C LEU A 81 0.37 1.22 1.92
N VAL A 82 0.87 0.61 2.99
CA VAL A 82 2.18 0.94 3.57
C VAL A 82 2.86 -0.31 4.15
N PRO A 83 4.20 -0.41 4.10
CA PRO A 83 4.94 -1.45 4.84
C PRO A 83 4.65 -1.37 6.34
N HIS A 84 4.73 -2.52 7.03
CA HIS A 84 4.36 -2.71 8.43
C HIS A 84 4.99 -1.66 9.37
N TRP A 85 6.26 -1.32 9.18
CA TRP A 85 6.94 -0.33 10.00
C TRP A 85 6.37 1.10 9.85
N LYS A 86 5.85 1.45 8.66
CA LYS A 86 5.15 2.73 8.43
C LYS A 86 3.72 2.69 8.96
N TYR A 87 3.05 1.54 8.88
CA TYR A 87 1.74 1.31 9.48
C TYR A 87 1.80 1.52 11.01
N LEU A 88 2.73 0.86 11.70
CA LEU A 88 2.96 1.03 13.14
C LEU A 88 3.37 2.48 13.51
N ALA A 89 4.22 3.12 12.71
CA ALA A 89 4.61 4.51 12.93
C ALA A 89 3.38 5.44 12.85
N ALA A 90 2.59 5.35 11.79
CA ALA A 90 1.40 6.18 11.60
C ALA A 90 0.37 5.97 12.73
N ALA A 91 0.11 4.73 13.15
CA ALA A 91 -0.82 4.45 14.26
C ALA A 91 -0.36 5.09 15.58
N ARG A 92 0.92 4.96 15.92
CA ARG A 92 1.53 5.61 17.10
C ARG A 92 1.41 7.13 17.01
N ASP A 93 1.70 7.72 15.85
CA ASP A 93 1.68 9.17 15.66
C ASP A 93 0.24 9.72 15.77
N PHE A 94 -0.77 8.95 15.34
CA PHE A 94 -2.20 9.22 15.58
C PHE A 94 -2.71 8.80 16.96
N HIS A 95 -1.84 8.30 17.85
CA HIS A 95 -2.17 7.84 19.21
C HIS A 95 -3.25 6.73 19.24
N LEU A 96 -3.36 5.94 18.18
CA LEU A 96 -4.30 4.84 18.06
C LEU A 96 -3.80 3.62 18.82
N HIS A 97 -4.68 2.98 19.59
CA HIS A 97 -4.38 1.73 20.27
C HIS A 97 -4.43 0.56 19.29
N ILE A 98 -3.31 0.29 18.60
CA ILE A 98 -3.08 -1.03 18.02
C ILE A 98 -2.91 -2.02 19.18
N PRO A 99 -3.72 -3.09 19.26
CA PRO A 99 -3.51 -4.16 20.22
C PRO A 99 -2.13 -4.80 19.98
N THR A 100 -1.30 -4.92 21.02
CA THR A 100 0.09 -5.38 20.88
C THR A 100 0.18 -6.83 20.37
N GLY A 101 0.42 -6.97 19.07
CA GLY A 101 0.51 -8.23 18.33
C GLY A 101 0.16 -8.02 16.85
N TYR A 102 0.14 -9.10 16.06
CA TYR A 102 -0.24 -9.09 14.63
C TYR A 102 -1.77 -8.92 14.39
N GLY A 103 -2.49 -8.31 15.33
CA GLY A 103 -3.96 -8.33 15.38
C GLY A 103 -4.66 -7.23 14.56
N SER A 104 -4.00 -6.08 14.37
CA SER A 104 -4.51 -4.96 13.59
C SER A 104 -3.67 -4.82 12.33
N VAL A 105 -4.34 -4.85 11.17
CA VAL A 105 -3.74 -4.82 9.82
C VAL A 105 -4.35 -3.73 8.93
N MET A 106 -5.41 -3.07 9.42
CA MET A 106 -5.94 -1.83 8.89
C MET A 106 -6.26 -0.90 10.07
N PHE A 107 -6.36 0.42 9.85
CA PHE A 107 -7.00 1.34 10.78
C PHE A 107 -7.53 2.59 10.09
N THR A 108 -8.52 3.23 10.70
CA THR A 108 -9.11 4.49 10.24
C THR A 108 -8.73 5.65 11.15
N HIS A 109 -7.95 6.60 10.62
CA HIS A 109 -7.82 7.91 11.25
C HIS A 109 -9.04 8.78 10.87
N LEU A 110 -10.06 8.77 11.73
CA LEU A 110 -11.35 9.42 11.51
C LEU A 110 -11.25 10.93 11.18
N PRO A 111 -10.50 11.77 11.92
CA PRO A 111 -10.45 13.22 11.67
C PRO A 111 -9.97 13.59 10.26
N SER A 112 -9.15 12.73 9.64
CA SER A 112 -8.65 12.93 8.27
C SER A 112 -9.31 12.02 7.23
N ARG A 113 -10.35 11.26 7.64
CA ARG A 113 -11.05 10.19 6.90
C ARG A 113 -10.08 9.34 6.06
N THR A 114 -9.01 8.86 6.70
CA THR A 114 -7.92 8.16 6.02
C THR A 114 -7.79 6.75 6.56
N VAL A 115 -7.84 5.75 5.67
CA VAL A 115 -7.59 4.35 6.00
C VAL A 115 -6.12 4.03 5.72
N PHE A 116 -5.45 3.37 6.65
CA PHE A 116 -4.13 2.80 6.45
C PHE A 116 -4.26 1.28 6.40
N ILE A 117 -3.59 0.65 5.44
CA ILE A 117 -3.56 -0.79 5.23
C ILE A 117 -2.11 -1.24 5.33
N ASP A 118 -1.85 -2.23 6.18
CA ASP A 118 -0.57 -2.92 6.23
C ASP A 118 -0.42 -3.79 4.97
N ASN A 119 0.50 -3.38 4.09
CA ASN A 119 0.75 -4.04 2.83
C ASN A 119 1.56 -5.33 3.00
N ASP A 120 2.35 -5.46 4.06
CA ASP A 120 3.18 -6.64 4.30
C ASP A 120 2.34 -7.81 4.84
N HIS A 121 1.15 -7.50 5.37
CA HIS A 121 0.14 -8.46 5.83
C HIS A 121 -1.11 -8.54 4.91
N TYR A 122 -0.98 -8.12 3.64
CA TYR A 122 -2.06 -8.21 2.65
C TYR A 122 -2.33 -9.67 2.24
N TRP A 123 -3.47 -10.24 2.65
CA TRP A 123 -3.80 -11.67 2.43
C TRP A 123 -4.94 -11.90 1.41
N GLY A 124 -5.09 -11.03 0.42
CA GLY A 124 -6.01 -11.21 -0.71
C GLY A 124 -7.42 -10.61 -0.52
N GLU A 125 -8.32 -10.91 -1.45
CA GLU A 125 -9.57 -10.14 -1.60
C GLU A 125 -10.64 -10.41 -0.52
N ASP A 126 -10.80 -11.65 -0.04
CA ASP A 126 -11.75 -11.96 1.04
C ASP A 126 -11.33 -11.30 2.35
N TRP A 127 -10.02 -11.31 2.65
CA TRP A 127 -9.41 -10.58 3.75
C TRP A 127 -9.62 -9.06 3.60
N LEU A 128 -9.38 -8.53 2.40
CA LEU A 128 -9.55 -7.11 2.09
C LEU A 128 -11.00 -6.67 2.30
N GLY A 129 -11.97 -7.42 1.75
CA GLY A 129 -13.39 -7.18 1.91
C GLY A 129 -13.88 -7.30 3.35
N TYR A 130 -13.32 -8.24 4.12
CA TYR A 130 -13.64 -8.40 5.54
C TYR A 130 -13.19 -7.18 6.37
N TRP A 131 -11.93 -6.74 6.22
CA TRP A 131 -11.37 -5.65 7.01
C TRP A 131 -11.82 -4.27 6.53
N ILE A 132 -11.87 -4.01 5.21
CA ILE A 132 -12.33 -2.70 4.72
C ILE A 132 -13.81 -2.43 5.07
N ALA A 133 -14.64 -3.47 5.24
CA ALA A 133 -15.99 -3.34 5.77
C ALA A 133 -16.03 -2.86 7.25
N HIS A 134 -15.00 -3.18 8.04
CA HIS A 134 -14.83 -2.70 9.42
C HIS A 134 -14.38 -1.24 9.44
N GLU A 135 -13.39 -0.88 8.63
CA GLU A 135 -12.92 0.51 8.47
C GLU A 135 -14.04 1.45 7.96
N LEU A 136 -14.83 0.97 7.00
CA LEU A 136 -16.03 1.67 6.54
C LEU A 136 -17.11 1.77 7.63
N GLY A 137 -17.15 0.83 8.58
CA GLY A 137 -17.98 0.89 9.79
C GLY A 137 -17.58 2.04 10.72
N HIS A 138 -16.29 2.26 10.98
CA HIS A 138 -15.81 3.47 11.68
C HIS A 138 -16.21 4.74 10.90
N LEU A 139 -15.95 4.78 9.58
CA LEU A 139 -16.23 5.95 8.73
C LEU A 139 -17.72 6.27 8.56
N ALA A 140 -18.61 5.31 8.81
CA ALA A 140 -20.07 5.44 8.76
C ALA A 140 -20.68 5.81 10.13
N SER A 141 -20.20 5.20 11.21
CA SER A 141 -20.63 5.52 12.58
C SER A 141 -20.01 6.82 13.11
N ASN A 142 -18.88 7.25 12.52
CA ASN A 142 -18.01 8.30 13.03
C ASN A 142 -17.55 8.04 14.48
N SER A 143 -17.33 6.76 14.80
CA SER A 143 -17.00 6.26 16.14
C SER A 143 -15.69 5.46 16.13
N THR A 144 -14.84 5.67 17.14
CA THR A 144 -13.61 4.89 17.39
C THR A 144 -13.88 3.61 18.19
N LYS A 145 -15.13 3.15 18.27
CA LYS A 145 -15.50 1.92 18.98
C LYS A 145 -15.58 0.76 18.02
N GLU A 146 -14.88 -0.31 18.36
CA GLU A 146 -14.88 -1.58 17.63
C GLU A 146 -16.30 -2.15 17.46
N GLU A 147 -17.17 -1.98 18.45
CA GLU A 147 -18.53 -2.51 18.43
C GLU A 147 -19.45 -1.76 17.45
N ASP A 148 -19.30 -0.42 17.35
CA ASP A 148 -20.05 0.41 16.41
C ASP A 148 -19.63 0.08 14.96
N ALA A 149 -18.33 -0.10 14.74
CA ALA A 149 -17.76 -0.46 13.45
C ALA A 149 -18.12 -1.88 13.03
N GLU A 150 -17.91 -2.88 13.89
CA GLU A 150 -18.17 -4.29 13.59
C GLU A 150 -19.67 -4.59 13.42
N LYS A 151 -20.56 -3.85 14.10
CA LYS A 151 -22.00 -3.89 13.85
C LYS A 151 -22.33 -3.54 12.40
N LEU A 152 -21.84 -2.40 11.91
CA LEU A 152 -22.08 -1.96 10.53
C LEU A 152 -21.36 -2.86 9.52
N ALA A 153 -20.15 -3.31 9.84
CA ALA A 153 -19.40 -4.27 9.02
C ALA A 153 -20.16 -5.58 8.82
N ARG A 154 -20.84 -6.10 9.84
CA ARG A 154 -21.70 -7.30 9.75
C ARG A 154 -22.93 -7.10 8.87
N GLU A 155 -23.43 -5.88 8.73
CA GLU A 155 -24.48 -5.57 7.75
C GLU A 155 -23.88 -5.47 6.34
N TYR A 156 -22.75 -4.78 6.17
CA TYR A 156 -22.14 -4.60 4.86
C TYR A 156 -21.63 -5.93 4.27
N ARG A 157 -21.00 -6.80 5.07
CA ARG A 157 -20.54 -8.14 4.66
C ARG A 157 -21.68 -9.12 4.29
N LYS A 158 -22.95 -8.77 4.56
CA LYS A 158 -24.14 -9.53 4.10
C LYS A 158 -24.62 -9.07 2.72
N ARG A 159 -24.64 -7.76 2.44
CA ARG A 159 -25.22 -7.19 1.21
C ARG A 159 -24.72 -7.86 -0.10
N PRO A 160 -23.41 -8.16 -0.29
CA PRO A 160 -22.93 -8.90 -1.47
C PRO A 160 -23.43 -10.35 -1.57
N LYS A 161 -23.75 -10.99 -0.44
CA LYS A 161 -24.22 -12.39 -0.37
C LYS A 161 -25.73 -12.52 -0.62
N ASP A 162 -26.48 -11.48 -0.31
CA ASP A 162 -27.92 -11.43 -0.54
C ASP A 162 -28.25 -10.90 -1.95
N ALA A 163 -27.45 -9.98 -2.50
CA ALA A 163 -27.56 -9.52 -3.90
C ALA A 163 -27.29 -10.61 -4.96
N GLY A 164 -26.83 -11.80 -4.56
CA GLY A 164 -26.64 -12.97 -5.42
C GLY A 164 -27.77 -14.00 -5.35
N LYS A 165 -28.84 -13.75 -4.58
CA LYS A 165 -30.01 -14.63 -4.49
C LYS A 165 -31.13 -14.08 -5.39
N PRO A 166 -31.73 -14.88 -6.28
CA PRO A 166 -33.01 -14.50 -6.89
C PRO A 166 -34.10 -14.51 -5.81
N ASP A 167 -35.04 -13.55 -5.89
CA ASP A 167 -36.20 -13.52 -5.00
C ASP A 167 -37.06 -14.77 -5.20
N ALA A 168 -37.22 -15.56 -4.13
CA ALA A 168 -38.05 -16.76 -4.12
C ALA A 168 -39.53 -16.37 -3.90
N HIS A 169 -40.21 -16.06 -5.00
CA HIS A 169 -41.66 -15.90 -5.09
C HIS A 169 -42.36 -17.22 -5.46
#